data_AF-A0A4V4HFF0-F1
#
_entry.id   AF-A0A4V4HFF0-F1
#
_cell.length_a   1.000
_cell.length_b   1.000
_cell.length_c   1.000
_cell.angle_alpha   90.00
_cell.angle_beta   90.00
_cell.angle_gamma   90.00
#
_symmetry.space_group_name_H-M   'P 1'
#
loop_
_entity.id
_entity.type
_entity.pdbx_description
1 polymer ?
#
loop_
_entity_poly.entity_id
_entity_poly.type
_entity_poly.pdbx_seq_one_letter_code
_entity_poly.pdbx_strand_id
1 'polypeptide(L)' 'QVKSDARAWKNAKTKTKRQKLATENGVRWTPLHDLPYWDPVHQVVLGMMHNWLEGILHIRKK' A
#
# COMPACT_ATOMS: atom_id res chain seq x y z
N GLN A 1 -3.64 -13.51 -1.48
CA GLN A 1 -2.83 -13.54 -0.24
C GLN A 1 -2.89 -12.20 0.49
N VAL A 2 -2.40 -11.10 -0.10
CA VAL A 2 -2.37 -9.74 0.49
C VAL A 2 -3.69 -9.25 1.09
N LYS A 3 -4.84 -9.47 0.42
CA LYS A 3 -6.17 -9.08 0.95
C LYS A 3 -6.55 -9.84 2.23
N SER A 4 -6.15 -11.11 2.34
CA SER A 4 -6.38 -11.94 3.53
C SER A 4 -5.52 -11.46 4.70
N ASP A 5 -4.23 -11.18 4.42
CA ASP A 5 -3.28 -10.71 5.43
C ASP A 5 -3.63 -9.32 5.96
N ALA A 6 -4.11 -8.43 5.08
CA ALA A 6 -4.65 -7.14 5.49
C ALA A 6 -5.90 -7.31 6.37
N ARG A 7 -6.77 -8.27 6.08
CA ARG A 7 -7.96 -8.55 6.91
C ARG A 7 -7.58 -9.11 8.28
N ALA A 8 -6.58 -10.00 8.33
CA ALA A 8 -6.01 -10.50 9.58
C ALA A 8 -5.39 -9.37 10.43
N TRP A 9 -4.69 -8.42 9.79
CA TRP A 9 -4.16 -7.23 10.44
C TRP A 9 -5.28 -6.31 10.98
N LYS A 10 -6.35 -6.09 10.21
CA LYS A 10 -7.52 -5.30 10.65
C LYS A 10 -8.18 -5.91 11.89
N ASN A 11 -8.34 -7.22 11.88
CA ASN A 11 -9.00 -7.99 12.95
C ASN A 11 -8.13 -8.17 14.21
N ALA A 12 -6.83 -7.89 14.16
CA ALA A 12 -5.98 -7.92 15.34
C ALA A 12 -6.41 -6.83 16.34
N LYS A 13 -6.73 -7.24 17.57
CA LYS A 13 -7.24 -6.38 18.65
C LYS A 13 -6.16 -5.55 19.35
N THR A 14 -4.89 -5.94 19.24
CA THR A 14 -3.78 -5.33 19.98
C THR A 14 -2.79 -4.67 19.03
N LYS A 15 -2.27 -3.49 19.37
CA LYS A 15 -1.24 -2.78 18.59
C LYS A 15 0.01 -3.63 18.36
N THR A 16 0.44 -4.39 19.36
CA THR A 16 1.60 -5.30 19.30
C THR A 16 1.40 -6.41 18.28
N LYS A 17 0.20 -7.01 18.23
CA LYS A 17 -0.15 -8.03 17.21
C LYS A 17 -0.18 -7.42 15.80
N ARG A 18 -0.71 -6.21 15.65
CA ARG A 18 -0.67 -5.49 14.37
C ARG A 18 0.75 -5.21 13.90
N GLN A 19 1.64 -4.78 14.80
CA GLN A 19 3.05 -4.58 14.45
C GLN A 19 3.72 -5.90 14.04
N LYS A 20 3.52 -6.98 14.81
CA LYS A 20 4.07 -8.30 14.49
C LYS A 20 3.60 -8.80 13.12
N LEU A 21 2.30 -8.71 12.84
CA LEU A 21 1.73 -9.09 11.54
C LEU A 21 2.23 -8.21 10.38
N ALA A 22 2.43 -6.91 10.62
CA ALA A 22 3.02 -6.02 9.61
C ALA A 22 4.49 -6.34 9.35
N THR A 23 5.24 -6.77 10.37
CA THR A 23 6.64 -7.19 10.20
C THR A 23 6.75 -8.56 9.52
N GLU A 24 5.87 -9.51 9.85
CA GLU A 24 5.87 -10.86 9.27
C GLU A 24 5.38 -10.86 7.83
N ASN A 25 4.24 -10.22 7.55
CA ASN A 25 3.62 -10.26 6.22
C ASN A 25 4.03 -9.06 5.34
N GLY A 26 4.61 -8.00 5.91
CA GLY A 26 4.89 -6.74 5.20
C GLY A 26 3.64 -5.94 4.84
N VAL A 27 2.45 -6.43 5.16
CA VAL A 27 1.15 -5.86 4.74
C VAL A 27 0.46 -5.18 5.92
N ARG A 28 -0.03 -3.97 5.67
CA ARG A 28 -0.87 -3.18 6.60
C ARG A 28 -2.24 -2.97 6.01
N TRP A 29 -3.28 -3.03 6.83
CA TRP A 29 -4.61 -2.65 6.37
C TRP A 29 -4.73 -1.13 6.29
N THR A 30 -5.24 -0.67 5.16
CA THR A 30 -5.64 0.71 4.93
C THR A 30 -7.06 0.71 4.36
N PRO A 31 -7.81 1.82 4.47
CA PRO A 31 -9.14 1.95 3.87
C PRO A 31 -9.14 1.69 2.36
N LEU A 32 -7.98 1.86 1.69
CA LEU A 32 -7.82 1.62 0.27
C LEU A 32 -8.10 0.17 -0.14
N HIS A 33 -7.98 -0.80 0.78
CA HIS A 33 -8.29 -2.19 0.51
C HIS A 33 -9.79 -2.51 0.36
N ASP A 34 -10.68 -1.62 0.80
CA ASP A 34 -12.14 -1.80 0.67
C ASP A 34 -12.68 -1.28 -0.68
N LEU A 35 -11.86 -0.61 -1.49
CA LEU A 35 -12.30 -0.12 -2.80
C LEU A 35 -12.24 -1.25 -3.85
N PRO A 36 -13.36 -1.59 -4.52
CA PRO A 36 -13.43 -2.72 -5.44
C PRO A 36 -12.61 -2.52 -6.72
N TYR A 37 -12.27 -1.28 -7.08
CA TYR A 37 -11.41 -0.95 -8.22
C TYR A 37 -9.92 -0.88 -7.84
N TRP A 38 -9.59 -0.96 -6.55
CA TRP A 38 -8.25 -0.72 -6.03
C TRP A 38 -7.60 -2.05 -5.65
N ASP A 39 -6.70 -2.53 -6.52
CA ASP A 39 -5.87 -3.69 -6.22
C ASP A 39 -4.42 -3.26 -5.93
N PRO A 40 -3.97 -3.28 -4.66
CA PRO A 40 -2.67 -2.76 -4.28
C PRO A 40 -1.50 -3.57 -4.83
N VAL A 41 -1.72 -4.81 -5.27
CA VAL A 41 -0.70 -5.65 -5.89
C VAL A 41 -0.48 -5.24 -7.35
N HIS A 42 -1.54 -4.85 -8.04
CA HIS A 42 -1.48 -4.40 -9.44
C HIS A 42 -1.19 -2.90 -9.58
N GLN A 43 -1.30 -2.13 -8.50
CA GLN A 43 -1.16 -0.66 -8.50
C GLN A 43 0.13 -0.15 -7.84
N VAL A 44 1.17 -0.99 -7.69
CA VAL A 44 2.56 -0.53 -7.43
C VAL A 44 3.02 0.49 -8.50
N VAL A 45 2.36 0.47 -9.65
CA VAL A 45 2.38 1.46 -10.75
C VAL A 45 1.91 2.87 -10.33
N LEU A 46 1.48 3.11 -9.09
CA LEU A 46 1.38 4.47 -8.53
C LEU A 46 2.71 5.23 -8.62
N GLY A 47 3.84 4.51 -8.55
CA GLY A 47 5.15 5.07 -8.88
C GLY A 47 5.16 5.67 -10.28
N MET A 48 4.56 5.04 -11.29
CA MET A 48 4.57 5.56 -12.67
C MET A 48 3.68 6.80 -12.83
N MET A 49 2.53 6.89 -12.15
CA MET A 49 1.66 8.07 -12.22
C MET A 49 2.31 9.32 -11.64
N HIS A 50 3.05 9.22 -10.53
CA HIS A 50 3.71 10.37 -9.91
C HIS A 50 5.12 10.62 -10.46
N ASN A 51 5.89 9.56 -10.75
CA ASN A 51 7.26 9.68 -11.27
C ASN A 51 7.31 10.29 -12.68
N TRP A 52 6.25 10.14 -13.48
CA TRP A 52 6.15 10.81 -14.78
C TRP A 52 6.11 12.34 -14.64
N LEU A 53 5.32 12.85 -13.68
CA LEU A 53 5.20 14.29 -13.41
C LEU A 53 6.46 14.88 -12.74
N GLU A 54 7.05 14.16 -11.80
CA GLU A 54 8.30 14.56 -11.14
C GLU A 54 9.51 14.60 -12.10
N GLY A 55 9.56 13.65 -13.06
CA GLY A 55 10.60 13.63 -14.10
C GLY A 55 10.51 14.82 -15.07
N ILE A 56 9.30 15.21 -15.46
CA ILE A 56 9.08 16.38 -16.35
C ILE A 56 9.39 17.69 -15.62
N LEU A 57 9.07 17.81 -14.34
CA LEU A 57 9.36 19.01 -13.55
C LEU A 57 10.87 19.22 -13.38
N HIS A 58 11.66 18.15 -13.28
CA HIS A 58 13.13 18.21 -13.21
C HIS A 58 13.78 18.65 -14.52
N ILE A 59 13.24 18.25 -15.68
CA ILE A 59 13.79 18.64 -17.00
C ILE A 59 13.73 20.17 -17.21
N ARG A 60 12.78 20.85 -16.56
CA ARG A 60 12.54 22.29 -16.72
C ARG A 60 13.22 23.17 -15.65
N LYS A 61 13.99 22.58 -14.73
CA LYS A 61 14.83 23.32 -13.77
C LYS A 61 16.30 23.43 -14.23
N LYS A 62 16.54 23.53 -15.53
CA LYS A 62 17.88 23.79 -16.10
C LYS A 62 17.89 25.10 -16.84
#